data_AF-A0A965QW74-F1
#
_entry.id   AF-A0A965QW74-F1
#
_cell.length_a   1.000
_cell.length_b   1.000
_cell.length_c   1.000
_cell.angle_alpha   90.00
_cell.angle_beta   90.00
_cell.angle_gamma   90.00
#
_symmetry.space_group_name_H-M   'P 1'
#
loop_
_entity.id
_entity.type
_entity.pdbx_description
1 polymer ?
#
loop_
_entity_poly.entity_id
_entity_poly.type
_entity_poly.pdbx_seq_one_letter_code
_entity_poly.pdbx_strand_id
1 'polypeptide(L)'
;ATLEFQAANTHRKSLEESLRRITAPEDAAAKAVADHRTKLAQLQKTLAQRQPSAGKAVLEMPVLDAFNGPLRVDQLWLPQLTLNNNFRDVARFDRCTTCHRGMDKSLPGAPNDPAYPQSESMSLTLATPDKAPGDVVGDGNDQLEQAYGLRLAAQGLFNAEDPTVGVVVPLSAAAKAGLQMGDVIERIGDSRTLARSVALDGLLETPVWGKPLALTVRRGVPQPYATHPRLDLFVGDSSPHPMKNFGCTICHQGQGSATSFKWASHSPNTPKQAHEWHDEQGWFNNHHWILPMLPERFEESSCLKCHHQVVDLEPSEKYPEPPAPKLVEGYHLIRQYGCYGCHEINGWSGPDSRIGPDMRLAPNYHEVAESLTSDPGLAELGDTVAGWVEDVRSSPDGRDSRLRLREAIERDAAAGADAKLSHRSHDLAVLLNIVLVVAVMISIKAAFTL
;
A
#
# COMPACT_ATOMS: atom_id res chain seq x y z
N ALA A 1 -7.27 -50.86 -42.09
CA ALA A 1 -7.99 -50.92 -40.79
C ALA A 1 -9.49 -50.90 -41.08
N THR A 2 -10.26 -51.82 -40.50
CA THR A 2 -11.71 -51.92 -40.71
C THR A 2 -12.45 -50.70 -40.15
N LEU A 3 -13.61 -50.35 -40.73
CA LEU A 3 -14.46 -49.26 -40.24
C LEU A 3 -14.84 -49.41 -38.76
N GLU A 4 -15.06 -50.65 -38.32
CA GLU A 4 -15.30 -51.00 -36.91
C GLU A 4 -14.13 -50.63 -36.00
N PHE A 5 -12.89 -50.83 -36.45
CA PHE A 5 -11.70 -50.44 -35.69
C PHE A 5 -11.60 -48.91 -35.55
N GLN A 6 -11.95 -48.17 -36.61
CA GLN A 6 -11.98 -46.71 -36.56
C GLN A 6 -13.07 -46.20 -35.61
N ALA A 7 -14.27 -46.78 -35.65
CA ALA A 7 -15.38 -46.43 -34.76
C ALA A 7 -15.03 -46.73 -33.28
N ALA A 8 -14.48 -47.91 -33.00
CA ALA A 8 -14.03 -48.29 -31.66
C ALA A 8 -12.93 -47.36 -31.13
N ASN A 9 -11.98 -46.97 -31.99
CA ASN A 9 -10.90 -46.05 -31.60
C ASN A 9 -11.42 -44.63 -31.31
N THR A 10 -12.37 -44.14 -32.11
CA THR A 10 -13.03 -42.85 -31.86
C THR A 10 -13.82 -42.87 -30.55
N HIS A 11 -14.56 -43.94 -30.29
CA HIS A 11 -15.30 -44.11 -29.03
C HIS A 11 -14.35 -44.18 -27.83
N ARG A 12 -13.26 -44.94 -27.90
CA ARG A 12 -12.20 -44.97 -26.87
C ARG A 12 -11.66 -43.58 -26.57
N LYS A 13 -11.31 -42.79 -27.60
CA LYS A 13 -10.81 -41.42 -27.42
C LYS A 13 -11.84 -40.50 -26.75
N SER A 14 -13.11 -40.65 -27.10
CA SER A 14 -14.21 -39.89 -26.47
C SER A 14 -14.38 -40.25 -24.98
N LEU A 15 -14.25 -41.54 -24.64
CA LEU A 15 -14.24 -41.99 -23.25
C LEU A 15 -13.02 -41.48 -22.50
N GLU A 16 -11.83 -41.50 -23.10
CA GLU A 16 -10.59 -40.96 -22.51
C GLU A 16 -10.70 -39.44 -22.24
N GLU A 17 -11.29 -38.68 -23.15
CA GLU A 17 -11.52 -37.25 -22.97
C GLU A 17 -12.55 -36.97 -21.87
N SER A 18 -13.61 -37.78 -21.79
CA SER A 18 -14.61 -37.68 -20.73
C SER A 18 -14.01 -38.04 -19.37
N LEU A 19 -13.20 -39.11 -19.30
CA LEU A 19 -12.47 -39.50 -18.10
C LEU A 19 -11.52 -38.38 -17.65
N ARG A 20 -10.71 -37.83 -18.57
CA ARG A 20 -9.83 -36.69 -18.27
C ARG A 20 -10.58 -35.48 -17.73
N ARG A 21 -11.76 -35.16 -18.27
CA ARG A 21 -12.58 -34.05 -17.76
C ARG A 21 -13.09 -34.31 -16.34
N ILE A 22 -13.44 -35.56 -16.04
CA ILE A 22 -13.92 -35.95 -14.71
C ILE A 22 -12.77 -35.97 -13.70
N THR A 23 -11.57 -36.45 -14.08
CA THR A 23 -10.42 -36.56 -13.17
C THR A 23 -9.56 -35.30 -13.09
N ALA A 24 -9.69 -34.35 -14.02
CA ALA A 24 -8.86 -33.14 -14.05
C ALA A 24 -8.77 -32.38 -12.70
N PRO A 25 -9.86 -32.21 -11.92
CA PRO A 25 -9.77 -31.58 -10.60
C PRO A 25 -8.95 -32.39 -9.60
N GLU A 26 -9.08 -33.72 -9.62
CA GLU A 26 -8.33 -34.64 -8.75
C GLU A 26 -6.85 -34.64 -9.13
N ASP A 27 -6.53 -34.71 -10.42
CA ASP A 27 -5.16 -34.64 -10.94
C ASP A 27 -4.49 -33.31 -10.56
N ALA A 28 -5.23 -32.20 -10.67
CA ALA A 28 -4.76 -30.88 -10.26
C ALA A 28 -4.50 -30.79 -8.75
N ALA A 29 -5.42 -31.32 -7.93
CA ALA A 29 -5.26 -31.36 -6.48
C ALA A 29 -4.09 -32.26 -6.05
N ALA A 30 -3.95 -33.43 -6.67
CA ALA A 30 -2.85 -34.36 -6.41
C ALA A 30 -1.49 -33.71 -6.75
N LYS A 31 -1.41 -33.01 -7.88
CA LYS A 31 -0.23 -32.23 -8.26
C LYS A 31 0.07 -31.13 -7.24
N ALA A 32 -0.93 -30.34 -6.83
CA ALA A 32 -0.75 -29.28 -5.85
C ALA A 32 -0.23 -29.83 -4.51
N VAL A 33 -0.78 -30.95 -4.03
CA VAL A 33 -0.30 -31.62 -2.81
C VAL A 33 1.17 -32.07 -2.95
N ALA A 34 1.55 -32.65 -4.09
CA ALA A 34 2.93 -33.06 -4.35
C ALA A 34 3.90 -31.85 -4.37
N ASP A 35 3.49 -30.75 -5.01
CA ASP A 35 4.27 -29.51 -5.08
C ASP A 35 4.41 -28.88 -3.67
N HIS A 36 3.33 -28.83 -2.87
CA HIS A 36 3.37 -28.35 -1.49
C HIS A 36 4.24 -29.22 -0.57
N ARG A 37 4.19 -30.56 -0.68
CA ARG A 37 5.05 -31.46 0.09
C ARG A 37 6.52 -31.26 -0.26
N THR A 38 6.84 -31.10 -1.53
CA THR A 38 8.20 -30.79 -1.99
C THR A 38 8.67 -29.46 -1.41
N LYS A 39 7.82 -28.43 -1.45
CA LYS A 39 8.13 -27.11 -0.90
C LYS A 39 8.34 -27.16 0.61
N LEU A 40 7.49 -27.90 1.34
CA LEU A 40 7.63 -28.09 2.78
C LEU A 40 8.97 -28.74 3.13
N ALA A 41 9.36 -29.80 2.41
CA ALA A 41 10.65 -30.46 2.63
C ALA A 41 11.84 -29.51 2.38
N GLN A 42 11.76 -28.67 1.34
CA GLN A 42 12.76 -27.64 1.08
C GLN A 42 12.82 -26.61 2.23
N LEU A 43 11.67 -26.10 2.68
CA LEU A 43 11.60 -25.12 3.77
C LEU A 43 12.13 -25.70 5.09
N GLN A 44 11.80 -26.95 5.42
CA GLN A 44 12.31 -27.65 6.59
C GLN A 44 13.84 -27.80 6.53
N LYS A 45 14.38 -28.15 5.35
CA LYS A 45 15.83 -28.23 5.14
C LYS A 45 16.49 -26.86 5.31
N THR A 46 15.90 -25.80 4.74
CA THR A 46 16.40 -24.42 4.89
C THR A 46 16.34 -23.97 6.35
N LEU A 47 15.27 -24.29 7.07
CA LEU A 47 15.14 -23.98 8.49
C LEU A 47 16.25 -24.67 9.31
N ALA A 48 16.42 -25.98 9.13
CA ALA A 48 17.49 -26.74 9.80
C ALA A 48 18.88 -26.18 9.47
N GLN A 49 19.12 -25.81 8.21
CA GLN A 49 20.37 -25.18 7.78
C GLN A 49 20.57 -23.78 8.36
N ARG A 50 19.52 -23.06 8.76
CA ARG A 50 19.61 -21.72 9.34
C ARG A 50 19.67 -21.74 10.86
N GLN A 51 19.15 -22.77 11.52
CA GLN A 51 19.18 -22.87 12.97
C GLN A 51 20.60 -22.80 13.55
N PRO A 52 20.76 -22.22 14.76
CA PRO A 52 22.03 -22.20 15.48
C PRO A 52 22.56 -23.62 15.65
N SER A 53 23.87 -23.78 15.52
CA SER A 53 24.55 -25.05 15.79
C SER A 53 25.92 -24.79 16.40
N ALA A 54 26.45 -25.77 17.14
CA ALA A 54 27.78 -25.63 17.76
C ALA A 54 28.87 -25.31 16.72
N GLY A 55 28.81 -25.92 15.53
CA GLY A 55 29.75 -25.65 14.45
C GLY A 55 29.69 -24.21 13.94
N LYS A 56 28.48 -23.63 13.82
CA LYS A 56 28.33 -22.21 13.45
C LYS A 56 28.81 -21.28 14.54
N ALA A 57 28.50 -21.60 15.80
CA ALA A 57 28.98 -20.81 16.94
C ALA A 57 30.53 -20.75 16.99
N VAL A 58 31.22 -21.81 16.56
CA VAL A 58 32.69 -21.81 16.41
C VAL A 58 33.12 -20.89 15.25
N LEU A 59 32.43 -20.92 14.11
CA LEU A 59 32.74 -20.05 12.97
C LEU A 59 32.47 -18.57 13.26
N GLU A 60 31.58 -18.26 14.21
CA GLU A 60 31.26 -16.91 14.68
C GLU A 60 32.26 -16.40 15.74
N MET A 61 33.26 -17.19 16.14
CA MET A 61 34.30 -16.73 17.07
C MET A 61 35.17 -15.64 16.43
N PRO A 62 35.69 -14.69 17.25
CA PRO A 62 36.62 -13.67 16.78
C PRO A 62 37.77 -14.31 15.97
N VAL A 63 38.20 -13.63 14.88
CA VAL A 63 39.14 -14.14 13.85
C VAL A 63 38.51 -15.09 12.83
N LEU A 64 37.81 -16.16 13.23
CA LEU A 64 37.18 -17.08 12.27
C LEU A 64 36.05 -16.42 11.48
N ASP A 65 35.26 -15.59 12.17
CA ASP A 65 34.18 -14.81 11.58
C ASP A 65 34.70 -13.87 10.47
N ALA A 66 35.88 -13.29 10.65
CA ALA A 66 36.50 -12.36 9.71
C ALA A 66 36.86 -12.99 8.35
N PHE A 67 37.06 -14.31 8.30
CA PHE A 67 37.43 -15.01 7.06
C PHE A 67 36.30 -15.86 6.49
N ASN A 68 35.40 -16.40 7.32
CA ASN A 68 34.29 -17.22 6.83
C ASN A 68 33.08 -17.30 7.76
N GLY A 69 32.69 -16.18 8.38
CA GLY A 69 31.48 -16.10 9.19
C GLY A 69 30.20 -16.47 8.42
N PRO A 70 29.23 -17.15 9.06
CA PRO A 70 27.92 -17.44 8.47
C PRO A 70 27.04 -16.19 8.33
N LEU A 71 27.32 -15.15 9.12
CA LEU A 71 26.65 -13.85 9.06
C LEU A 71 27.54 -12.87 8.31
N ARG A 72 27.05 -12.37 7.17
CA ARG A 72 27.78 -11.38 6.37
C ARG A 72 26.91 -10.16 6.12
N VAL A 73 27.57 -9.00 6.16
CA VAL A 73 26.99 -7.74 5.74
C VAL A 73 26.94 -7.74 4.22
N ASP A 74 25.76 -7.51 3.67
CA ASP A 74 25.58 -7.30 2.25
C ASP A 74 25.83 -5.82 1.96
N GLN A 75 26.72 -5.52 1.01
CA GLN A 75 27.07 -4.15 0.64
C GLN A 75 26.95 -3.95 -0.86
N LEU A 76 26.16 -2.97 -1.24
CA LEU A 76 26.12 -2.41 -2.60
C LEU A 76 27.03 -1.18 -2.64
N TRP A 77 27.89 -1.11 -3.66
CA TRP A 77 28.77 0.02 -3.90
C TRP A 77 28.35 0.71 -5.20
N LEU A 78 27.99 1.99 -5.09
CA LEU A 78 27.39 2.77 -6.17
C LEU A 78 28.25 4.02 -6.43
N PRO A 79 29.31 3.91 -7.24
CA PRO A 79 30.24 5.01 -7.45
C PRO A 79 29.70 6.15 -8.31
N GLN A 80 28.70 5.88 -9.18
CA GLN A 80 28.10 6.90 -10.03
C GLN A 80 26.97 7.68 -9.33
N LEU A 81 26.33 7.08 -8.33
CA LEU A 81 25.30 7.75 -7.53
C LEU A 81 25.98 8.34 -6.29
N THR A 82 26.58 9.51 -6.42
CA THR A 82 27.33 10.13 -5.33
C THR A 82 26.42 10.79 -4.30
N LEU A 83 26.97 11.04 -3.12
CA LEU A 83 26.38 11.90 -2.10
C LEU A 83 27.39 12.98 -1.71
N ASN A 84 26.93 14.21 -1.51
CA ASN A 84 27.79 15.27 -1.02
C ASN A 84 28.04 15.07 0.48
N ASN A 85 29.23 14.62 0.83
CA ASN A 85 29.65 14.42 2.20
C ASN A 85 30.71 15.46 2.54
N ASN A 86 30.36 16.46 3.36
CA ASN A 86 31.28 17.52 3.77
C ASN A 86 32.00 18.18 2.58
N PHE A 87 31.23 18.72 1.61
CA PHE A 87 31.72 19.46 0.44
C PHE A 87 32.46 18.60 -0.60
N ARG A 88 32.39 17.27 -0.50
CA ARG A 88 32.96 16.36 -1.49
C ARG A 88 31.95 15.29 -1.88
N ASP A 89 31.83 15.08 -3.19
CA ASP A 89 31.04 13.98 -3.71
C ASP A 89 31.79 12.66 -3.50
N VAL A 90 31.15 11.77 -2.75
CA VAL A 90 31.66 10.43 -2.44
C VAL A 90 30.69 9.37 -2.95
N ALA A 91 31.22 8.19 -3.26
CA ALA A 91 30.41 7.05 -3.66
C ALA A 91 29.40 6.68 -2.57
N ARG A 92 28.20 6.24 -2.97
CA ARG A 92 27.22 5.67 -2.04
C ARG A 92 27.60 4.24 -1.69
N PHE A 93 27.46 3.92 -0.41
CA PHE A 93 27.47 2.58 0.12
C PHE A 93 26.09 2.28 0.68
N ASP A 94 25.57 1.09 0.38
CA ASP A 94 24.26 0.67 0.85
C ASP A 94 24.33 -0.73 1.44
N ARG A 95 24.01 -0.83 2.73
CA ARG A 95 23.96 -2.08 3.50
C ARG A 95 22.56 -2.39 4.00
N CYS A 96 21.54 -1.68 3.51
CA CYS A 96 20.15 -1.84 3.95
C CYS A 96 19.63 -3.27 3.70
N THR A 97 20.09 -3.91 2.64
CA THR A 97 19.84 -5.33 2.30
C THR A 97 20.27 -6.32 3.38
N THR A 98 21.18 -5.92 4.27
CA THR A 98 21.60 -6.78 5.40
C THR A 98 20.43 -7.08 6.33
N CYS A 99 19.58 -6.08 6.59
CA CYS A 99 18.41 -6.19 7.46
C CYS A 99 17.12 -6.38 6.65
N HIS A 100 16.92 -5.62 5.57
CA HIS A 100 15.72 -5.65 4.72
C HIS A 100 15.74 -6.79 3.69
N ARG A 101 16.03 -8.01 4.16
CA ARG A 101 16.26 -9.21 3.32
C ARG A 101 15.04 -9.65 2.51
N GLY A 102 13.84 -9.22 2.90
CA GLY A 102 12.57 -9.55 2.24
C GLY A 102 12.15 -8.58 1.13
N MET A 103 12.86 -7.47 0.97
CA MET A 103 12.40 -6.34 0.15
C MET A 103 12.24 -6.65 -1.35
N ASP A 104 13.01 -7.60 -1.88
CA ASP A 104 13.06 -7.96 -3.31
C ASP A 104 12.25 -9.24 -3.63
N LYS A 105 11.51 -9.78 -2.66
CA LYS A 105 10.86 -11.08 -2.78
C LYS A 105 9.47 -10.92 -3.39
N SER A 106 9.27 -11.46 -4.60
CA SER A 106 7.97 -11.50 -5.25
C SER A 106 7.22 -12.81 -5.02
N LEU A 107 5.89 -12.80 -5.18
CA LEU A 107 5.10 -14.01 -5.19
C LEU A 107 5.52 -14.94 -6.34
N PRO A 108 5.54 -16.27 -6.13
CA PRO A 108 5.81 -17.22 -7.20
C PRO A 108 4.79 -17.08 -8.34
N GLY A 109 5.28 -16.83 -9.56
CA GLY A 109 4.42 -16.64 -10.74
C GLY A 109 3.86 -15.22 -10.91
N ALA A 110 4.08 -14.32 -9.94
CA ALA A 110 3.68 -12.93 -10.00
C ALA A 110 4.87 -12.03 -9.61
N PRO A 111 5.75 -11.67 -10.58
CA PRO A 111 7.04 -11.02 -10.31
C PRO A 111 6.91 -9.60 -9.72
N ASN A 112 5.77 -8.95 -9.89
CA ASN A 112 5.52 -7.60 -9.39
C ASN A 112 4.74 -7.60 -8.06
N ASP A 113 4.19 -8.75 -7.66
CA ASP A 113 3.37 -8.83 -6.45
C ASP A 113 4.25 -9.17 -5.24
N PRO A 114 4.11 -8.45 -4.12
CA PRO A 114 4.97 -8.65 -2.97
C PRO A 114 4.74 -10.00 -2.30
N ALA A 115 5.81 -10.76 -2.05
CA ALA A 115 5.71 -12.03 -1.33
C ALA A 115 5.31 -11.85 0.14
N TYR A 116 5.79 -10.77 0.75
CA TYR A 116 5.55 -10.45 2.15
C TYR A 116 5.03 -9.00 2.25
N PRO A 117 3.71 -8.78 2.10
CA PRO A 117 3.15 -7.43 2.15
C PRO A 117 3.39 -6.78 3.51
N GLN A 118 3.49 -5.46 3.53
CA GLN A 118 3.64 -4.67 4.75
C GLN A 118 2.44 -4.88 5.68
N SER A 119 2.70 -4.84 6.99
CA SER A 119 1.69 -5.03 8.01
C SER A 119 0.62 -3.92 7.98
N GLU A 120 -0.65 -4.30 7.94
CA GLU A 120 -1.81 -3.40 8.02
C GLU A 120 -2.86 -3.97 8.98
N SER A 121 -3.54 -3.10 9.73
CA SER A 121 -4.67 -3.48 10.58
C SER A 121 -5.97 -3.45 9.80
N MET A 122 -6.72 -4.55 9.82
CA MET A 122 -7.98 -4.75 9.10
C MET A 122 -9.10 -5.07 10.09
N SER A 123 -10.30 -4.57 9.81
CA SER A 123 -11.50 -4.92 10.57
C SER A 123 -12.31 -5.98 9.82
N LEU A 124 -12.62 -7.09 10.49
CA LEU A 124 -13.36 -8.22 9.94
C LEU A 124 -14.60 -8.51 10.79
N THR A 125 -15.61 -9.13 10.18
CA THR A 125 -16.81 -9.58 10.87
C THR A 125 -16.90 -11.10 10.78
N LEU A 126 -16.74 -11.78 11.91
CA LEU A 126 -16.77 -13.23 12.00
C LEU A 126 -18.17 -13.71 12.42
N ALA A 127 -18.79 -14.55 11.59
CA ALA A 127 -20.04 -15.18 11.97
C ALA A 127 -19.82 -16.19 13.10
N THR A 128 -20.66 -16.14 14.14
CA THR A 128 -20.65 -17.13 15.22
C THR A 128 -21.78 -18.14 15.01
N PRO A 129 -21.59 -19.42 15.38
CA PRO A 129 -22.66 -20.41 15.37
C PRO A 129 -23.73 -20.08 16.42
N ASP A 130 -24.92 -20.66 16.28
CA ASP A 130 -26.05 -20.43 17.19
C ASP A 130 -25.80 -20.93 18.62
N LYS A 131 -24.89 -21.88 18.80
CA LYS A 131 -24.53 -22.50 20.08
C LYS A 131 -23.02 -22.66 20.19
N ALA A 132 -22.53 -22.62 21.43
CA ALA A 132 -21.13 -22.90 21.73
C ALA A 132 -20.70 -24.30 21.25
N PRO A 133 -19.43 -24.46 20.80
CA PRO A 133 -18.88 -25.76 20.38
C PRO A 133 -18.64 -26.75 21.54
N GLY A 134 -19.01 -26.40 22.78
CA GLY A 134 -18.74 -27.17 24.00
C GLY A 134 -17.54 -26.61 24.78
N ASP A 135 -17.07 -27.37 25.77
CA ASP A 135 -15.96 -26.96 26.64
C ASP A 135 -14.63 -26.92 25.87
N VAL A 136 -13.76 -25.98 26.23
CA VAL A 136 -12.40 -25.85 25.67
C VAL A 136 -11.53 -26.99 26.19
N VAL A 137 -10.95 -27.77 25.26
CA VAL A 137 -10.06 -28.89 25.60
C VAL A 137 -8.68 -28.65 24.99
N GLY A 138 -7.63 -28.93 25.77
CA GLY A 138 -6.24 -28.85 25.30
C GLY A 138 -5.86 -27.43 24.88
N ASP A 139 -5.44 -27.26 23.63
CA ASP A 139 -5.05 -25.96 23.08
C ASP A 139 -6.23 -25.15 22.51
N GLY A 140 -7.46 -25.68 22.58
CA GLY A 140 -8.69 -25.07 22.10
C GLY A 140 -8.86 -25.03 20.57
N ASN A 141 -7.92 -25.59 19.80
CA ASN A 141 -7.97 -25.50 18.34
C ASN A 141 -9.09 -26.34 17.72
N ASP A 142 -9.46 -27.48 18.32
CA ASP A 142 -10.52 -28.32 17.78
C ASP A 142 -11.88 -27.62 17.92
N GLN A 143 -12.11 -26.90 19.01
CA GLN A 143 -13.30 -26.06 19.22
C GLN A 143 -13.32 -24.84 18.29
N LEU A 144 -12.17 -24.18 18.09
CA LEU A 144 -12.08 -23.07 17.12
C LEU A 144 -12.36 -23.54 15.69
N GLU A 145 -11.87 -24.72 15.31
CA GLU A 145 -12.11 -25.30 14.00
C GLU A 145 -13.58 -25.67 13.83
N GLN A 146 -14.21 -26.25 14.86
CA GLN A 146 -15.64 -26.56 14.83
C GLN A 146 -16.52 -25.31 14.76
N ALA A 147 -16.21 -24.26 15.54
CA ALA A 147 -17.04 -23.05 15.60
C ALA A 147 -16.86 -22.15 14.38
N TYR A 148 -15.61 -21.96 13.94
CA TYR A 148 -15.26 -20.94 12.96
C TYR A 148 -14.52 -21.49 11.74
N GLY A 149 -13.96 -22.70 11.82
CA GLY A 149 -13.05 -23.25 10.83
C GLY A 149 -11.70 -22.55 10.82
N LEU A 150 -11.18 -22.18 11.99
CA LEU A 150 -9.82 -21.65 12.14
C LEU A 150 -9.06 -22.40 13.23
N ARG A 151 -7.73 -22.41 13.13
CA ARG A 151 -6.84 -22.82 14.23
C ARG A 151 -5.83 -21.71 14.50
N LEU A 152 -5.50 -21.48 15.75
CA LEU A 152 -4.40 -20.61 16.15
C LEU A 152 -3.09 -21.40 16.18
N ALA A 153 -2.02 -20.77 15.71
CA ALA A 153 -0.66 -21.30 15.82
C ALA A 153 -0.26 -21.48 17.29
N ALA A 154 0.67 -22.41 17.55
CA ALA A 154 1.18 -22.65 18.89
C ALA A 154 2.00 -21.47 19.43
N GLN A 155 2.68 -20.75 18.52
CA GLN A 155 3.45 -19.55 18.80
C GLN A 155 3.30 -18.58 17.63
N GLY A 156 3.37 -17.27 17.91
CA GLY A 156 3.35 -16.26 16.87
C GLY A 156 4.64 -16.20 16.06
N LEU A 157 4.56 -15.57 14.87
CA LEU A 157 5.66 -15.55 13.90
C LEU A 157 6.80 -14.60 14.29
N PHE A 158 6.47 -13.45 14.89
CA PHE A 158 7.44 -12.41 15.26
C PHE A 158 7.52 -12.22 16.78
N ASN A 159 6.37 -12.22 17.47
CA ASN A 159 6.30 -12.32 18.91
C ASN A 159 5.68 -13.67 19.28
N ALA A 160 6.29 -14.41 20.21
CA ALA A 160 5.84 -15.76 20.55
C ALA A 160 4.39 -15.80 21.07
N GLU A 161 3.96 -14.75 21.78
CA GLU A 161 2.63 -14.63 22.37
C GLU A 161 1.54 -14.20 21.37
N ASP A 162 1.91 -13.70 20.17
CA ASP A 162 0.95 -13.15 19.21
C ASP A 162 -0.10 -14.22 18.84
N PRO A 163 -1.41 -13.94 18.99
CA PRO A 163 -2.50 -14.85 18.63
C PRO A 163 -2.64 -14.95 17.11
N THR A 164 -1.74 -15.73 16.51
CA THR A 164 -1.58 -15.85 15.06
C THR A 164 -2.48 -16.95 14.51
N VAL A 165 -3.24 -16.64 13.46
CA VAL A 165 -4.05 -17.60 12.72
C VAL A 165 -3.13 -18.57 11.98
N GLY A 166 -3.14 -19.82 12.40
CA GLY A 166 -2.32 -20.88 11.82
C GLY A 166 -2.98 -21.57 10.64
N VAL A 167 -4.29 -21.81 10.70
CA VAL A 167 -5.07 -22.49 9.65
C VAL A 167 -6.41 -21.82 9.49
N VAL A 168 -6.88 -21.72 8.25
CA VAL A 168 -8.26 -21.34 7.91
C VAL A 168 -8.83 -22.40 6.97
N VAL A 169 -9.90 -23.06 7.40
CA VAL A 169 -10.58 -24.11 6.63
C VAL A 169 -11.38 -23.45 5.50
N PRO A 170 -11.25 -23.88 4.24
CA PRO A 170 -12.02 -23.33 3.12
C PRO A 170 -13.53 -23.37 3.37
N LEU A 171 -14.27 -22.36 2.89
CA LEU A 171 -15.73 -22.22 2.99
C LEU A 171 -16.30 -22.12 4.43
N SER A 172 -15.44 -22.11 5.45
CA SER A 172 -15.80 -21.89 6.84
C SER A 172 -16.24 -20.45 7.15
N ALA A 173 -16.72 -20.19 8.37
CA ALA A 173 -17.05 -18.85 8.82
C ALA A 173 -15.82 -17.93 8.79
N ALA A 174 -14.66 -18.42 9.20
CA ALA A 174 -13.39 -17.69 9.16
C ALA A 174 -12.97 -17.33 7.72
N ALA A 175 -13.07 -18.30 6.79
CA ALA A 175 -12.78 -18.06 5.38
C ALA A 175 -13.75 -17.03 4.77
N LYS A 176 -15.04 -17.11 5.08
CA LYS A 176 -16.06 -16.15 4.62
C LYS A 176 -15.87 -14.76 5.22
N ALA A 177 -15.37 -14.68 6.45
CA ALA A 177 -14.99 -13.42 7.11
C ALA A 177 -13.71 -12.80 6.51
N GLY A 178 -12.99 -13.54 5.65
CA GLY A 178 -11.77 -13.07 5.01
C GLY A 178 -10.51 -13.23 5.87
N LEU A 179 -10.53 -14.04 6.93
CA LEU A 179 -9.33 -14.38 7.70
C LEU A 179 -8.34 -15.17 6.83
N GLN A 180 -7.06 -14.90 7.02
CA GLN A 180 -5.96 -15.54 6.30
C GLN A 180 -4.94 -16.12 7.28
N MET A 181 -4.20 -17.13 6.83
CA MET A 181 -3.07 -17.66 7.58
C MET A 181 -2.02 -16.56 7.79
N GLY A 182 -1.51 -16.44 9.01
CA GLY A 182 -0.56 -15.40 9.40
C GLY A 182 -1.18 -14.12 9.95
N ASP A 183 -2.51 -13.95 9.87
CA ASP A 183 -3.19 -12.84 10.53
C ASP A 183 -2.99 -12.92 12.05
N VAL A 184 -2.67 -11.80 12.70
CA VAL A 184 -2.58 -11.70 14.16
C VAL A 184 -3.85 -11.04 14.68
N ILE A 185 -4.59 -11.69 15.59
CA ILE A 185 -5.82 -11.14 16.15
C ILE A 185 -5.48 -10.10 17.22
N GLU A 186 -5.63 -8.81 16.92
CA GLU A 186 -5.27 -7.73 17.85
C GLU A 186 -6.43 -7.35 18.78
N ARG A 187 -7.67 -7.48 18.29
CA ARG A 187 -8.89 -7.16 19.06
C ARG A 187 -10.04 -8.09 18.73
N ILE A 188 -10.85 -8.37 19.75
CA ILE A 188 -12.12 -9.10 19.66
C ILE A 188 -13.19 -8.22 20.33
N GLY A 189 -14.14 -7.71 19.54
CA GLY A 189 -15.02 -6.62 19.97
C GLY A 189 -14.19 -5.42 20.44
N ASP A 190 -14.44 -4.96 21.67
CA ASP A 190 -13.71 -3.83 22.27
C ASP A 190 -12.44 -4.23 23.04
N SER A 191 -12.21 -5.54 23.22
CA SER A 191 -11.11 -6.07 24.01
C SER A 191 -9.84 -6.23 23.17
N ARG A 192 -8.69 -5.86 23.74
CA ARG A 192 -7.37 -6.14 23.15
C ARG A 192 -6.94 -7.56 23.45
N THR A 193 -6.27 -8.17 22.47
CA THR A 193 -5.81 -9.55 22.52
C THR A 193 -4.29 -9.58 22.40
N LEU A 194 -3.60 -9.64 23.53
CA LEU A 194 -2.13 -9.59 23.58
C LEU A 194 -1.47 -10.97 23.64
N ALA A 195 -2.28 -12.01 23.86
CA ALA A 195 -1.79 -13.37 24.01
C ALA A 195 -2.78 -14.36 23.39
N ARG A 196 -2.27 -15.53 22.99
CA ARG A 196 -3.07 -16.64 22.47
C ARG A 196 -4.20 -17.07 23.40
N SER A 197 -3.96 -17.13 24.71
CA SER A 197 -4.98 -17.52 25.70
C SER A 197 -6.15 -16.53 25.72
N VAL A 198 -5.86 -15.23 25.75
CA VAL A 198 -6.88 -14.17 25.70
C VAL A 198 -7.69 -14.24 24.41
N ALA A 199 -7.06 -14.63 23.30
CA ALA A 199 -7.76 -14.83 22.03
C ALA A 199 -8.74 -15.99 22.10
N LEU A 200 -8.35 -17.10 22.72
CA LEU A 200 -9.22 -18.27 22.92
C LEU A 200 -10.44 -17.91 23.75
N ASP A 201 -10.25 -17.27 24.90
CA ASP A 201 -11.36 -16.87 25.79
C ASP A 201 -12.31 -15.91 25.07
N GLY A 202 -11.76 -14.97 24.31
CA GLY A 202 -12.52 -14.02 23.51
C GLY A 202 -13.29 -14.65 22.34
N LEU A 203 -12.81 -15.77 21.80
CA LEU A 203 -13.43 -16.47 20.67
C LEU A 203 -14.35 -17.63 21.09
N LEU A 204 -14.16 -18.22 22.27
CA LEU A 204 -14.88 -19.44 22.69
C LEU A 204 -15.73 -19.28 23.94
N GLU A 205 -15.41 -18.36 24.85
CA GLU A 205 -16.14 -18.22 26.11
C GLU A 205 -16.98 -16.95 26.18
N THR A 206 -16.45 -15.85 25.65
CA THR A 206 -17.06 -14.53 25.72
C THR A 206 -18.11 -14.21 24.62
N PRO A 207 -18.10 -14.81 23.41
CA PRO A 207 -19.02 -14.40 22.36
C PRO A 207 -20.49 -14.61 22.70
N VAL A 208 -21.33 -13.69 22.19
CA VAL A 208 -22.78 -13.90 22.13
C VAL A 208 -23.09 -14.75 20.90
N TRP A 209 -23.30 -16.04 21.10
CA TRP A 209 -23.61 -17.01 20.03
C TRP A 209 -24.82 -16.59 19.19
N GLY A 210 -24.75 -16.84 17.89
CA GLY A 210 -25.73 -16.40 16.89
C GLY A 210 -25.62 -14.93 16.47
N LYS A 211 -24.71 -14.14 17.07
CA LYS A 211 -24.42 -12.76 16.64
C LYS A 211 -23.02 -12.65 16.03
N PRO A 212 -22.84 -11.86 14.95
CA PRO A 212 -21.52 -11.63 14.38
C PRO A 212 -20.57 -10.97 15.38
N LEU A 213 -19.31 -11.40 15.37
CA LEU A 213 -18.23 -10.94 16.22
C LEU A 213 -17.30 -10.02 15.41
N ALA A 214 -17.07 -8.80 15.90
CA ALA A 214 -16.10 -7.89 15.28
C ALA A 214 -14.67 -8.28 15.67
N LEU A 215 -13.78 -8.36 14.68
CA LEU A 215 -12.36 -8.65 14.87
C LEU A 215 -11.52 -7.52 14.28
N THR A 216 -10.44 -7.15 14.96
CA THR A 216 -9.34 -6.39 14.34
C THR A 216 -8.15 -7.31 14.23
N VAL A 217 -7.63 -7.47 13.02
CA VAL A 217 -6.46 -8.31 12.74
C VAL A 217 -5.35 -7.50 12.10
N ARG A 218 -4.11 -7.84 12.39
CA ARG A 218 -2.94 -7.35 11.67
C ARG A 218 -2.52 -8.39 10.65
N ARG A 219 -2.55 -8.00 9.38
CA ARG A 219 -2.18 -8.83 8.22
C ARG A 219 -0.85 -8.35 7.64
N GLY A 220 -0.02 -9.27 7.17
CA GLY A 220 1.28 -8.96 6.56
C GLY A 220 2.41 -9.04 7.58
N VAL A 221 3.59 -8.55 7.19
CA VAL A 221 4.80 -8.62 8.00
C VAL A 221 5.31 -7.23 8.37
N PRO A 222 5.87 -7.05 9.58
CA PRO A 222 6.44 -5.78 9.99
C PRO A 222 7.77 -5.52 9.26
N GLN A 223 8.20 -4.25 9.23
CA GLN A 223 9.56 -3.91 8.85
C GLN A 223 10.55 -4.51 9.87
N PRO A 224 11.73 -5.00 9.44
CA PRO A 224 12.32 -4.93 8.10
C PRO A 224 12.01 -6.13 7.19
N TYR A 225 11.04 -6.99 7.54
CA TYR A 225 10.78 -8.24 6.81
C TYR A 225 9.91 -8.07 5.58
N ALA A 226 9.24 -6.93 5.45
CA ALA A 226 8.32 -6.64 4.35
C ALA A 226 9.04 -6.54 3.00
N THR A 227 8.32 -6.98 1.97
CA THR A 227 8.65 -6.73 0.57
C THR A 227 8.40 -5.27 0.22
N HIS A 228 9.23 -4.70 -0.65
CA HIS A 228 9.03 -3.34 -1.14
C HIS A 228 7.68 -3.23 -1.88
N PRO A 229 6.87 -2.19 -1.61
CA PRO A 229 5.66 -1.94 -2.39
C PRO A 229 6.04 -1.63 -3.84
N ARG A 230 5.17 -1.94 -4.81
CA ARG A 230 5.41 -1.61 -6.24
C ARG A 230 6.74 -2.14 -6.80
N LEU A 231 6.93 -3.46 -6.76
CA LEU A 231 8.12 -4.11 -7.37
C LEU A 231 8.23 -3.88 -8.88
N ASP A 232 7.14 -3.46 -9.53
CA ASP A 232 7.11 -2.99 -10.91
C ASP A 232 7.91 -1.70 -11.13
N LEU A 233 8.07 -0.88 -10.08
CA LEU A 233 8.77 0.40 -10.11
C LEU A 233 10.15 0.34 -9.44
N PHE A 234 10.29 -0.46 -8.38
CA PHE A 234 11.45 -0.42 -7.49
C PHE A 234 11.97 -1.80 -7.13
N VAL A 235 13.28 -1.88 -6.85
CA VAL A 235 14.01 -3.03 -6.28
C VAL A 235 14.09 -4.25 -7.20
N GLY A 236 12.98 -4.66 -7.82
CA GLY A 236 12.88 -5.80 -8.72
C GLY A 236 13.83 -5.67 -9.90
N ASP A 237 14.38 -6.80 -10.34
CA ASP A 237 15.38 -6.85 -11.42
C ASP A 237 14.85 -6.30 -12.76
N SER A 238 13.54 -6.38 -13.00
CA SER A 238 12.86 -5.84 -14.20
C SER A 238 12.30 -4.42 -14.01
N SER A 239 12.42 -3.84 -12.83
CA SER A 239 11.89 -2.50 -12.55
C SER A 239 12.77 -1.42 -13.20
N PRO A 240 12.24 -0.19 -13.39
CA PRO A 240 13.06 0.97 -13.75
C PRO A 240 14.14 1.31 -12.73
N HIS A 241 13.97 0.88 -11.47
CA HIS A 241 14.93 1.11 -10.39
C HIS A 241 15.42 -0.21 -9.74
N PRO A 242 16.19 -1.05 -10.45
CA PRO A 242 16.73 -2.27 -9.86
C PRO A 242 17.66 -1.96 -8.71
N MET A 243 17.50 -2.68 -7.60
CA MET A 243 18.24 -2.44 -6.36
C MET A 243 19.77 -2.44 -6.57
N LYS A 244 20.29 -3.30 -7.45
CA LYS A 244 21.73 -3.40 -7.73
C LYS A 244 22.31 -2.14 -8.38
N ASN A 245 21.47 -1.34 -9.05
CA ASN A 245 21.90 -0.15 -9.78
C ASN A 245 21.63 1.14 -9.01
N PHE A 246 20.61 1.15 -8.14
CA PHE A 246 20.16 2.34 -7.44
C PHE A 246 20.43 2.32 -5.94
N GLY A 247 20.44 1.13 -5.31
CA GLY A 247 20.42 1.00 -3.85
C GLY A 247 19.17 1.62 -3.23
N CYS A 248 19.19 1.76 -1.91
CA CYS A 248 18.09 2.30 -1.10
C CYS A 248 18.34 3.77 -0.73
N THR A 249 19.58 4.14 -0.41
CA THR A 249 19.92 5.50 0.09
C THR A 249 19.78 6.61 -0.94
N ILE A 250 19.68 6.31 -2.24
CA ILE A 250 19.43 7.33 -3.26
C ILE A 250 18.01 7.90 -3.12
N CYS A 251 17.03 7.03 -2.83
CA CYS A 251 15.63 7.39 -2.60
C CYS A 251 15.38 7.76 -1.14
N HIS A 252 15.77 6.89 -0.20
CA HIS A 252 15.41 7.05 1.21
C HIS A 252 16.38 7.95 2.00
N GLN A 253 17.57 8.26 1.49
CA GLN A 253 18.68 8.83 2.29
C GLN A 253 19.10 7.90 3.44
N GLY A 254 19.69 8.46 4.50
CA GLY A 254 20.23 7.69 5.63
C GLY A 254 21.70 7.36 5.47
N GLN A 255 22.24 6.68 6.48
CA GLN A 255 23.64 6.27 6.53
C GLN A 255 23.80 4.84 6.04
N GLY A 256 23.93 4.66 4.72
CA GLY A 256 23.95 3.31 4.12
C GLY A 256 25.17 2.46 4.47
N SER A 257 26.22 3.02 5.08
CA SER A 257 27.35 2.25 5.63
C SER A 257 27.08 1.68 7.02
N ALA A 258 26.02 2.11 7.69
CA ALA A 258 25.69 1.62 9.03
C ALA A 258 25.19 0.17 8.99
N THR A 259 25.43 -0.55 10.08
CA THR A 259 25.05 -1.96 10.27
C THR A 259 24.11 -2.15 11.46
N SER A 260 23.54 -1.07 11.99
CA SER A 260 22.58 -1.12 13.09
C SER A 260 21.53 -0.04 12.93
N PHE A 261 20.33 -0.32 13.47
CA PHE A 261 19.15 0.53 13.34
C PHE A 261 19.41 2.00 13.71
N LYS A 262 19.97 2.23 14.91
CA LYS A 262 20.23 3.59 15.44
C LYS A 262 21.27 4.39 14.66
N TRP A 263 22.21 3.72 13.99
CA TRP A 263 23.27 4.38 13.22
C TRP A 263 22.94 4.54 11.75
N ALA A 264 21.96 3.81 11.22
CA ALA A 264 21.48 3.99 9.84
C ALA A 264 20.73 5.30 9.61
N SER A 265 20.54 6.09 10.69
CA SER A 265 19.86 7.38 10.68
C SER A 265 18.41 7.27 10.18
N HIS A 266 17.69 6.20 10.58
CA HIS A 266 16.25 6.11 10.37
C HIS A 266 15.56 7.32 11.00
N SER A 267 14.57 7.89 10.31
CA SER A 267 13.79 9.00 10.87
C SER A 267 12.37 8.57 11.16
N PRO A 268 11.88 8.81 12.39
CA PRO A 268 10.51 8.48 12.75
C PRO A 268 9.53 9.43 12.03
N ASN A 269 8.36 8.90 11.73
CA ASN A 269 7.27 9.64 11.11
C ASN A 269 6.53 10.53 12.13
N THR A 270 6.58 10.21 13.43
CA THR A 270 5.92 11.00 14.49
C THR A 270 6.78 11.10 15.76
N PRO A 271 6.55 12.11 16.63
CA PRO A 271 7.19 12.17 17.95
C PRO A 271 6.91 10.94 18.82
N LYS A 272 5.71 10.36 18.73
CA LYS A 272 5.36 9.13 19.44
C LYS A 272 6.25 7.97 19.00
N GLN A 273 6.38 7.77 17.69
CA GLN A 273 7.26 6.74 17.13
C GLN A 273 8.73 6.99 17.50
N ALA A 274 9.15 8.26 17.57
CA ALA A 274 10.49 8.61 18.03
C ALA A 274 10.77 8.13 19.47
N HIS A 275 9.80 8.30 20.37
CA HIS A 275 9.91 7.80 21.75
C HIS A 275 9.88 6.26 21.80
N GLU A 276 8.95 5.61 21.08
CA GLU A 276 8.89 4.14 21.00
C GLU A 276 10.22 3.55 20.48
N TRP A 277 10.78 4.12 19.41
CA TRP A 277 12.07 3.70 18.87
C TRP A 277 13.25 4.03 19.79
N HIS A 278 13.17 5.10 20.56
CA HIS A 278 14.19 5.43 21.56
C HIS A 278 14.25 4.33 22.62
N ASP A 279 13.10 3.95 23.17
CA ASP A 279 12.99 2.97 24.26
C ASP A 279 13.30 1.55 23.77
N GLU A 280 12.78 1.15 22.61
CA GLU A 280 12.87 -0.24 22.12
C GLU A 280 14.13 -0.51 21.30
N GLN A 281 14.59 0.47 20.51
CA GLN A 281 15.65 0.29 19.51
C GLN A 281 16.89 1.17 19.80
N GLY A 282 16.87 1.93 20.90
CA GLY A 282 17.95 2.85 21.25
C GLY A 282 18.14 3.96 20.21
N TRP A 283 17.06 4.36 19.54
CA TRP A 283 17.09 5.40 18.53
C TRP A 283 17.52 6.76 19.11
N PHE A 284 18.27 7.52 18.32
CA PHE A 284 18.64 8.89 18.62
C PHE A 284 18.81 9.67 17.32
N ASN A 285 18.69 11.00 17.40
CA ASN A 285 19.03 11.87 16.28
C ASN A 285 20.56 11.95 16.13
N ASN A 286 21.09 11.35 15.07
CA ASN A 286 22.52 11.35 14.78
C ASN A 286 22.96 12.70 14.19
N HIS A 287 23.34 13.64 15.05
CA HIS A 287 23.82 14.97 14.63
C HIS A 287 25.11 14.95 13.79
N HIS A 288 25.82 13.82 13.70
CA HIS A 288 27.02 13.68 12.87
C HIS A 288 26.72 13.27 11.42
N TRP A 289 25.46 12.94 11.11
CA TRP A 289 25.05 12.55 9.77
C TRP A 289 24.03 13.53 9.21
N ILE A 290 24.47 14.37 8.29
CA ILE A 290 23.69 15.49 7.74
C ILE A 290 22.57 15.08 6.76
N LEU A 291 22.52 13.80 6.36
CA LEU A 291 21.52 13.25 5.43
C LEU A 291 20.76 12.09 6.10
N PRO A 292 19.99 12.34 7.18
CA PRO A 292 19.19 11.29 7.80
C PRO A 292 18.19 10.73 6.78
N MET A 293 17.73 9.51 7.02
CA MET A 293 16.71 8.88 6.19
C MET A 293 15.46 9.76 6.20
N LEU A 294 14.79 9.87 5.06
CA LEU A 294 13.53 10.59 4.98
C LEU A 294 12.48 9.82 5.80
N PRO A 295 11.71 10.49 6.67
CA PRO A 295 10.50 9.90 7.21
C PRO A 295 9.59 9.44 6.07
N GLU A 296 8.84 8.36 6.28
CA GLU A 296 7.89 7.77 5.32
C GLU A 296 7.06 8.83 4.57
N ARG A 297 6.50 9.82 5.29
CA ARG A 297 5.69 10.89 4.69
C ARG A 297 6.42 11.78 3.67
N PHE A 298 7.73 11.66 3.52
CA PHE A 298 8.57 12.46 2.63
C PHE A 298 9.38 11.61 1.65
N GLU A 299 9.18 10.30 1.57
CA GLU A 299 9.99 9.41 0.73
C GLU A 299 9.95 9.78 -0.76
N GLU A 300 8.77 10.21 -1.25
CA GLU A 300 8.58 10.64 -2.63
C GLU A 300 9.39 11.89 -3.01
N SER A 301 9.80 12.71 -2.02
CA SER A 301 10.54 13.96 -2.26
C SER A 301 11.86 13.75 -3.02
N SER A 302 12.45 12.56 -2.91
CA SER A 302 13.68 12.21 -3.60
C SER A 302 13.50 11.90 -5.09
N CYS A 303 12.28 11.67 -5.60
CA CYS A 303 12.08 11.35 -7.02
C CYS A 303 12.58 12.49 -7.93
N LEU A 304 12.49 13.75 -7.49
CA LEU A 304 13.00 14.94 -8.19
C LEU A 304 14.53 15.00 -8.30
N LYS A 305 15.28 14.09 -7.68
CA LYS A 305 16.74 13.97 -7.91
C LYS A 305 17.07 13.55 -9.34
N CYS A 306 16.17 12.83 -10.00
CA CYS A 306 16.31 12.37 -11.38
C CYS A 306 15.15 12.85 -12.27
N HIS A 307 13.92 12.86 -11.74
CA HIS A 307 12.70 13.16 -12.48
C HIS A 307 12.36 14.66 -12.49
N HIS A 308 13.31 15.52 -12.88
CA HIS A 308 13.19 16.98 -12.75
C HIS A 308 11.98 17.59 -13.47
N GLN A 309 11.51 16.98 -14.55
CA GLN A 309 10.38 17.47 -15.35
C GLN A 309 9.03 16.93 -14.87
N VAL A 310 9.00 15.91 -14.02
CA VAL A 310 7.79 15.29 -13.42
C VAL A 310 6.81 14.67 -14.42
N VAL A 311 6.98 14.87 -15.73
CA VAL A 311 6.11 14.34 -16.80
C VAL A 311 5.96 12.83 -16.73
N ASP A 312 7.01 12.12 -16.36
CA ASP A 312 7.04 10.66 -16.25
C ASP A 312 6.54 10.12 -14.90
N LEU A 313 6.21 11.02 -13.96
CA LEU A 313 5.54 10.70 -12.70
C LEU A 313 4.03 10.96 -12.75
N GLU A 314 3.54 11.61 -13.80
CA GLU A 314 2.11 11.80 -14.04
C GLU A 314 1.40 10.46 -14.33
N PRO A 315 0.07 10.38 -14.08
CA PRO A 315 -0.73 9.25 -14.52
C PRO A 315 -0.57 8.98 -16.02
N SER A 316 -0.36 7.72 -16.37
CA SER A 316 -0.16 7.27 -17.75
C SER A 316 -0.90 5.96 -18.01
N GLU A 317 -0.97 5.53 -19.27
CA GLU A 317 -1.55 4.22 -19.62
C GLU A 317 -0.81 3.06 -18.91
N LYS A 318 0.53 3.19 -18.79
CA LYS A 318 1.36 2.19 -18.11
C LYS A 318 1.20 2.25 -16.59
N TYR A 319 1.04 3.45 -16.03
CA TYR A 319 0.89 3.68 -14.60
C TYR A 319 -0.33 4.56 -14.35
N PRO A 320 -1.54 3.97 -14.29
CA PRO A 320 -2.77 4.72 -14.02
C PRO A 320 -2.72 5.38 -12.64
N GLU A 321 -2.16 4.67 -11.67
CA GLU A 321 -1.76 5.25 -10.39
C GLU A 321 -0.37 5.87 -10.55
N PRO A 322 -0.22 7.18 -10.33
CA PRO A 322 1.05 7.86 -10.51
C PRO A 322 2.11 7.24 -9.60
N PRO A 323 3.37 7.09 -10.07
CA PRO A 323 4.46 6.53 -9.25
C PRO A 323 4.77 7.30 -7.95
N ALA A 324 4.48 8.61 -7.91
CA ALA A 324 4.75 9.48 -6.77
C ALA A 324 3.61 10.53 -6.61
N PRO A 325 2.41 10.12 -6.17
CA PRO A 325 1.22 10.98 -6.14
C PRO A 325 1.41 12.25 -5.32
N LYS A 326 2.04 12.15 -4.14
CA LYS A 326 2.23 13.28 -3.23
C LYS A 326 3.23 14.28 -3.80
N LEU A 327 4.28 13.80 -4.47
CA LEU A 327 5.21 14.68 -5.16
C LEU A 327 4.55 15.41 -6.33
N VAL A 328 3.80 14.69 -7.17
CA VAL A 328 3.12 15.27 -8.32
C VAL A 328 2.15 16.36 -7.87
N GLU A 329 1.36 16.09 -6.83
CA GLU A 329 0.47 17.09 -6.22
C GLU A 329 1.25 18.31 -5.72
N GLY A 330 2.35 18.10 -4.98
CA GLY A 330 3.21 19.21 -4.53
C GLY A 330 3.78 20.04 -5.68
N TYR A 331 4.16 19.39 -6.78
CA TYR A 331 4.64 20.06 -7.99
C TYR A 331 3.54 20.90 -8.64
N HIS A 332 2.30 20.40 -8.69
CA HIS A 332 1.15 21.15 -9.21
C HIS A 332 0.85 22.38 -8.36
N LEU A 333 0.88 22.26 -7.03
CA LEU A 333 0.66 23.38 -6.11
C LEU A 333 1.73 24.48 -6.30
N ILE A 334 3.01 24.12 -6.42
CA ILE A 334 4.09 25.08 -6.70
C ILE A 334 3.83 25.85 -8.00
N ARG A 335 3.34 25.17 -9.04
CA ARG A 335 2.99 25.77 -10.34
C ARG A 335 1.76 26.64 -10.30
N GLN A 336 0.72 26.16 -9.63
CA GLN A 336 -0.57 26.80 -9.53
C GLN A 336 -0.46 28.12 -8.76
N TYR A 337 0.22 28.10 -7.60
CA TYR A 337 0.39 29.28 -6.76
C TYR A 337 1.61 30.12 -7.11
N GLY A 338 2.48 29.63 -8.01
CA GLY A 338 3.66 30.35 -8.45
C GLY A 338 4.63 30.63 -7.32
N CYS A 339 4.87 29.65 -6.43
CA CYS A 339 5.73 29.79 -5.25
C CYS A 339 7.15 30.27 -5.60
N TYR A 340 7.63 29.93 -6.79
CA TYR A 340 8.91 30.38 -7.35
C TYR A 340 9.01 31.89 -7.60
N GLY A 341 7.89 32.62 -7.52
CA GLY A 341 7.91 34.08 -7.58
C GLY A 341 8.42 34.76 -6.30
N CYS A 342 8.35 34.08 -5.16
CA CYS A 342 8.87 34.57 -3.87
C CYS A 342 9.98 33.69 -3.29
N HIS A 343 10.00 32.40 -3.61
CA HIS A 343 11.03 31.45 -3.18
C HIS A 343 12.00 31.16 -4.31
N GLU A 344 13.29 31.07 -3.99
CA GLU A 344 14.29 30.58 -4.92
C GLU A 344 14.11 29.07 -5.11
N ILE A 345 13.55 28.69 -6.27
CA ILE A 345 13.36 27.29 -6.66
C ILE A 345 14.14 27.05 -7.95
N ASN A 346 15.17 26.21 -7.88
CA ASN A 346 15.99 25.86 -9.03
C ASN A 346 15.14 25.28 -10.17
N GLY A 347 15.36 25.77 -11.40
CA GLY A 347 14.59 25.37 -12.59
C GLY A 347 13.40 26.27 -12.93
N TRP A 348 13.10 27.29 -12.12
CA TRP A 348 11.96 28.21 -12.30
C TRP A 348 12.35 29.68 -12.53
N SER A 349 13.62 29.95 -12.83
CA SER A 349 14.20 31.30 -12.95
C SER A 349 14.04 31.97 -14.32
N GLY A 350 13.09 31.51 -15.15
CA GLY A 350 12.84 32.06 -16.49
C GLY A 350 11.79 33.19 -16.50
N PRO A 351 11.90 34.18 -17.41
CA PRO A 351 10.95 35.30 -17.52
C PRO A 351 9.53 34.86 -17.92
N ASP A 352 9.39 33.66 -18.48
CA ASP A 352 8.10 33.06 -18.86
C ASP A 352 7.42 32.32 -17.69
N SER A 353 8.07 32.25 -16.52
CA SER A 353 7.53 31.56 -15.34
C SER A 353 6.56 32.48 -14.60
N ARG A 354 5.28 32.10 -14.58
CA ARG A 354 4.18 32.92 -14.05
C ARG A 354 4.28 33.06 -12.52
N ILE A 355 4.45 34.29 -12.05
CA ILE A 355 4.44 34.62 -10.61
C ILE A 355 2.99 34.71 -10.12
N GLY A 356 2.62 33.86 -9.17
CA GLY A 356 1.27 33.81 -8.60
C GLY A 356 0.21 33.12 -9.49
N PRO A 357 -1.00 32.86 -8.95
CA PRO A 357 -2.15 32.46 -9.74
C PRO A 357 -2.54 33.57 -10.73
N ASP A 358 -3.07 33.20 -11.90
CA ASP A 358 -3.47 34.15 -12.94
C ASP A 358 -4.79 34.80 -12.53
N MET A 359 -4.72 36.03 -12.04
CA MET A 359 -5.90 36.79 -11.59
C MET A 359 -6.81 37.26 -12.74
N ARG A 360 -6.38 37.11 -14.01
CA ARG A 360 -7.18 37.49 -15.20
C ARG A 360 -8.01 36.33 -15.74
N LEU A 361 -7.55 35.11 -15.49
CA LEU A 361 -8.21 33.85 -15.83
C LEU A 361 -8.70 33.10 -14.59
N ALA A 362 -8.61 33.70 -13.41
CA ALA A 362 -9.23 33.20 -12.20
C ALA A 362 -10.70 32.99 -12.52
N PRO A 363 -11.17 31.74 -12.59
CA PRO A 363 -12.57 31.51 -12.80
C PRO A 363 -13.26 32.11 -11.58
N ASN A 364 -14.39 32.77 -11.79
CA ASN A 364 -15.09 33.52 -10.77
C ASN A 364 -15.76 32.59 -9.72
N TYR A 365 -15.10 31.51 -9.30
CA TYR A 365 -15.62 30.47 -8.41
C TYR A 365 -15.99 31.06 -7.04
N HIS A 366 -15.13 31.93 -6.51
CA HIS A 366 -15.39 32.63 -5.27
C HIS A 366 -16.61 33.54 -5.43
N GLU A 367 -16.71 34.29 -6.52
CA GLU A 367 -17.81 35.21 -6.80
C GLU A 367 -19.12 34.48 -7.10
N VAL A 368 -19.06 33.28 -7.68
CA VAL A 368 -20.22 32.39 -7.86
C VAL A 368 -20.70 31.90 -6.50
N ALA A 369 -19.80 31.42 -5.65
CA ALA A 369 -20.14 31.02 -4.28
C ALA A 369 -20.70 32.20 -3.47
N GLU A 370 -20.09 33.37 -3.56
CA GLU A 370 -20.56 34.58 -2.89
C GLU A 370 -21.93 35.02 -3.43
N SER A 371 -22.17 34.92 -4.74
CA SER A 371 -23.48 35.21 -5.33
C SER A 371 -24.56 34.24 -4.82
N LEU A 372 -24.22 32.98 -4.56
CA LEU A 372 -25.14 31.97 -4.02
C LEU A 372 -25.49 32.23 -2.55
N THR A 373 -24.56 32.76 -1.75
CA THR A 373 -24.87 33.13 -0.35
C THR A 373 -25.97 34.19 -0.26
N SER A 374 -26.14 34.99 -1.31
CA SER A 374 -27.17 36.02 -1.41
C SER A 374 -28.48 35.51 -2.04
N ASP A 375 -28.53 34.26 -2.51
CA ASP A 375 -29.74 33.66 -3.08
C ASP A 375 -30.62 33.11 -1.94
N PRO A 376 -31.87 33.60 -1.77
CA PRO A 376 -32.76 33.14 -0.71
C PRO A 376 -33.10 31.64 -0.83
N GLY A 377 -33.02 31.08 -2.04
CA GLY A 377 -33.25 29.66 -2.32
C GLY A 377 -32.18 28.72 -1.77
N LEU A 378 -30.99 29.23 -1.41
CA LEU A 378 -29.91 28.41 -0.87
C LEU A 378 -30.31 27.72 0.44
N ALA A 379 -31.07 28.40 1.29
CA ALA A 379 -31.55 27.84 2.56
C ALA A 379 -32.50 26.63 2.33
N GLU A 380 -33.20 26.59 1.21
CA GLU A 380 -34.11 25.50 0.86
C GLU A 380 -33.39 24.26 0.28
N LEU A 381 -32.11 24.40 -0.12
CA LEU A 381 -31.28 23.29 -0.60
C LEU A 381 -30.59 22.50 0.52
N GLY A 382 -30.64 23.02 1.76
CA GLY A 382 -30.13 22.36 2.96
C GLY A 382 -28.65 22.60 3.26
N ASP A 383 -28.26 22.27 4.49
CA ASP A 383 -26.96 22.61 5.09
C ASP A 383 -25.76 22.03 4.33
N THR A 384 -25.93 20.88 3.67
CA THR A 384 -24.87 20.24 2.87
C THR A 384 -24.45 21.11 1.69
N VAL A 385 -25.42 21.69 0.97
CA VAL A 385 -25.13 22.55 -0.18
C VAL A 385 -24.56 23.89 0.29
N ALA A 386 -25.06 24.43 1.40
CA ALA A 386 -24.49 25.61 2.05
C ALA A 386 -23.02 25.37 2.47
N GLY A 387 -22.69 24.17 2.96
CA GLY A 387 -21.32 23.77 3.26
C GLY A 387 -20.41 23.78 2.03
N TRP A 388 -20.88 23.28 0.89
CA TRP A 388 -20.12 23.36 -0.37
C TRP A 388 -19.95 24.78 -0.87
N VAL A 389 -20.94 25.67 -0.69
CA VAL A 389 -20.80 27.11 -0.99
C VAL A 389 -19.69 27.71 -0.14
N GLU A 390 -19.63 27.41 1.16
CA GLU A 390 -18.56 27.91 2.04
C GLU A 390 -17.18 27.35 1.65
N ASP A 391 -17.10 26.07 1.30
CA ASP A 391 -15.86 25.44 0.85
C ASP A 391 -15.31 26.11 -0.42
N VAL A 392 -16.19 26.37 -1.41
CA VAL A 392 -15.80 27.05 -2.66
C VAL A 392 -15.49 28.52 -2.40
N ARG A 393 -16.16 29.18 -1.45
CA ARG A 393 -15.86 30.57 -1.10
C ARG A 393 -14.50 30.70 -0.43
N SER A 394 -14.19 29.82 0.52
CA SER A 394 -12.95 29.86 1.31
C SER A 394 -11.75 29.25 0.57
N SER A 395 -12.00 28.27 -0.30
CA SER A 395 -10.99 27.57 -1.12
C SER A 395 -11.50 27.38 -2.56
N PRO A 396 -11.55 28.47 -3.36
CA PRO A 396 -12.12 28.45 -4.73
C PRO A 396 -11.39 27.54 -5.72
N ASP A 397 -10.19 27.08 -5.37
CA ASP A 397 -9.42 26.13 -6.18
C ASP A 397 -9.77 24.65 -5.90
N GLY A 398 -10.58 24.37 -4.87
CA GLY A 398 -10.96 23.01 -4.48
C GLY A 398 -11.85 22.32 -5.52
N ARG A 399 -11.29 21.34 -6.25
CA ARG A 399 -11.99 20.63 -7.35
C ARG A 399 -13.28 19.95 -6.89
N ASP A 400 -13.25 19.20 -5.80
CA ASP A 400 -14.36 18.35 -5.38
C ASP A 400 -15.57 19.17 -4.91
N SER A 401 -15.36 20.15 -4.03
CA SER A 401 -16.44 21.03 -3.55
C SER A 401 -17.04 21.83 -4.71
N ARG A 402 -16.23 22.26 -5.70
CA ARG A 402 -16.74 22.92 -6.92
C ARG A 402 -17.63 22.01 -7.76
N LEU A 403 -17.19 20.78 -8.02
CA LEU A 403 -17.96 19.84 -8.84
C LEU A 403 -19.27 19.44 -8.16
N ARG A 404 -19.24 19.22 -6.83
CA ARG A 404 -20.44 18.94 -6.03
C ARG A 404 -21.41 20.12 -6.02
N LEU A 405 -20.89 21.34 -5.84
CA LEU A 405 -21.70 22.55 -5.86
C LEU A 405 -22.35 22.76 -7.24
N ARG A 406 -21.58 22.57 -8.33
CA ARG A 406 -22.12 22.65 -9.70
C ARG A 406 -23.24 21.65 -9.91
N GLU A 407 -23.02 20.39 -9.55
CA GLU A 407 -24.00 19.33 -9.72
C GLU A 407 -25.28 19.61 -8.92
N ALA A 408 -25.16 20.19 -7.71
CA ALA A 408 -26.31 20.60 -6.91
C ALA A 408 -27.15 21.68 -7.63
N ILE A 409 -26.50 22.69 -8.20
CA ILE A 409 -27.17 23.77 -8.92
C ILE A 409 -27.82 23.25 -10.21
N GLU A 410 -27.14 22.36 -10.95
CA GLU A 410 -27.67 21.75 -12.17
C GLU A 410 -28.88 20.84 -11.88
N ARG A 411 -28.87 20.10 -10.77
CA ARG A 411 -30.01 19.29 -10.33
C ARG A 411 -31.20 20.17 -9.92
N ASP A 412 -30.95 21.27 -9.22
CA ASP A 412 -32.01 22.24 -8.86
C ASP A 412 -32.61 22.88 -10.12
N ALA A 413 -31.78 23.29 -11.08
CA ALA A 413 -32.23 23.82 -12.37
C ALA A 413 -33.12 22.81 -13.14
N ALA A 414 -32.78 21.52 -13.08
CA ALA A 414 -33.56 20.45 -13.70
C ALA A 414 -34.93 20.20 -13.06
N ALA A 415 -35.17 20.71 -11.83
CA ALA A 415 -36.47 20.62 -11.16
C ALA A 415 -37.53 21.58 -11.74
N GLY A 416 -37.14 22.49 -12.64
CA GLY A 416 -38.06 23.34 -13.40
C GLY A 416 -38.91 24.23 -12.49
N ALA A 417 -40.22 24.01 -12.43
CA ALA A 417 -41.14 24.81 -11.61
C ALA A 417 -40.91 24.63 -10.09
N ASP A 418 -40.26 23.55 -9.68
CA ASP A 418 -39.93 23.26 -8.28
C ASP A 418 -38.51 23.69 -7.87
N ALA A 419 -37.77 24.34 -8.79
CA ALA A 419 -36.42 24.83 -8.54
C ALA A 419 -36.40 25.90 -7.43
N LYS A 420 -35.39 25.82 -6.57
CA LYS A 420 -35.26 26.66 -5.37
C LYS A 420 -34.39 27.87 -5.61
N LEU A 421 -33.32 27.71 -6.37
CA LEU A 421 -32.41 28.80 -6.71
C LEU A 421 -33.00 29.69 -7.80
N SER A 422 -32.53 30.94 -7.84
CA SER A 422 -32.87 31.84 -8.92
C SER A 422 -32.25 31.40 -10.26
N HIS A 423 -32.88 31.80 -11.37
CA HIS A 423 -32.34 31.59 -12.72
C HIS A 423 -30.90 32.12 -12.87
N ARG A 424 -30.59 33.24 -12.19
CA ARG A 424 -29.23 33.80 -12.16
C ARG A 424 -28.23 32.82 -11.55
N SER A 425 -28.60 32.15 -10.47
CA SER A 425 -27.77 31.16 -9.80
C SER A 425 -27.57 29.91 -10.66
N HIS A 426 -28.60 29.49 -11.42
CA HIS A 426 -28.48 28.42 -12.41
C HIS A 426 -27.49 28.79 -13.54
N ASP A 427 -27.58 30.01 -14.07
CA ASP A 427 -26.68 30.49 -15.13
C ASP A 427 -25.21 30.51 -14.68
N LEU A 428 -24.95 30.79 -13.40
CA LEU A 428 -23.61 30.84 -12.82
C LEU A 428 -22.95 29.45 -12.67
N ALA A 429 -23.70 28.35 -12.74
CA ALA A 429 -23.16 26.99 -12.65
C ALA A 429 -22.09 26.70 -13.72
N VAL A 430 -22.22 27.31 -14.91
CA VAL A 430 -21.25 27.16 -16.01
C VAL A 430 -19.86 27.64 -15.62
N LEU A 431 -19.77 28.64 -14.74
CA LEU A 431 -18.52 29.22 -14.28
C LEU A 431 -17.80 28.33 -13.27
N LEU A 432 -18.45 27.30 -12.70
CA LEU A 432 -17.84 26.31 -11.80
C LEU A 432 -17.12 25.17 -12.56
N ASN A 433 -17.12 25.20 -13.90
CA ASN A 433 -16.42 24.23 -14.72
C ASN A 433 -14.95 24.63 -14.99
N ILE A 434 -14.09 23.64 -15.19
CA ILE A 434 -12.76 23.89 -15.76
C ILE A 434 -12.96 23.96 -17.27
N VAL A 435 -12.83 25.15 -17.86
CA VAL A 435 -12.64 25.24 -19.31
C VAL A 435 -11.26 24.66 -19.60
N LEU A 436 -11.20 23.36 -19.89
CA LEU A 436 -10.11 22.80 -20.66
C LEU A 436 -10.19 23.48 -22.02
N VAL A 437 -9.28 24.43 -22.27
CA VAL A 437 -9.18 25.22 -23.52
C VAL A 437 -9.12 24.34 -24.79
N VAL A 438 -8.95 23.02 -24.64
CA VAL A 438 -8.97 22.02 -25.72
C VAL A 438 -10.35 21.83 -26.36
N ALA A 439 -11.46 21.90 -25.60
CA ALA A 439 -12.79 21.57 -26.15
C ALA A 439 -13.34 22.66 -27.09
N VAL A 440 -13.03 23.94 -26.83
CA VAL A 440 -13.49 25.07 -27.64
C VAL A 440 -12.73 25.16 -28.98
N MET A 441 -11.46 24.72 -29.02
CA MET A 441 -10.69 24.70 -30.27
C MET A 441 -11.15 23.61 -31.26
N ILE A 442 -11.70 22.49 -30.78
CA ILE A 442 -12.19 21.40 -31.66
C ILE A 442 -13.49 21.82 -32.37
N SER A 443 -14.40 22.52 -31.68
CA SER A 443 -15.64 23.01 -32.30
C SER A 443 -15.43 24.14 -33.31
N ILE A 444 -14.43 25.01 -33.10
CA ILE A 444 -14.12 26.09 -34.06
C ILE A 444 -13.46 25.54 -35.34
N LYS A 445 -12.70 24.45 -35.26
CA LYS A 445 -12.13 23.78 -36.46
C LYS A 445 -13.19 23.11 -37.33
N ALA A 446 -14.25 22.57 -36.73
CA ALA A 446 -15.37 21.98 -37.47
C ALA A 446 -16.23 23.03 -38.20
N ALA A 447 -16.30 24.26 -37.69
CA ALA A 447 -17.05 25.36 -38.31
C ALA A 447 -16.32 26.03 -39.50
N PHE A 448 -15.02 25.80 -39.66
CA PHE A 448 -14.21 26.34 -40.78
C PHE A 448 -13.90 25.30 -41.88
N THR A 449 -14.52 24.12 -41.82
CA THR A 449 -14.35 23.06 -42.85
C THR A 449 -15.68 22.63 -43.49
N LEU A 450 -16.59 23.59 -43.69
CA LEU A 450 -17.79 23.47 -44.52
C LEU A 450 -17.95 24.71 -45.39
#